data_AF-A0A2V8SXA2-F1
#
_entry.id   AF-A0A2V8SXA2-F1
#
_cell.length_a   1.000
_cell.length_b   1.000
_cell.length_c   1.000
_cell.angle_alpha   90.00
_cell.angle_beta   90.00
_cell.angle_gamma   90.00
#
_symmetry.space_group_name_H-M   'P 1'
#
loop_
_entity.id
_entity.type
_entity.pdbx_description
1 polymer ?
#
loop_
_entity_poly.entity_id
_entity_poly.type
_entity_poly.pdbx_seq_one_letter_code
_entity_poly.pdbx_strand_id
1 'polypeptide(L)'
;MVSLDIDIDVGKKFFVSRIDIMGLDEADFQNALKDLLVKPGDVYDQRLVDLFLKVHASSLPITAPPDSLIDLQLDERVGTVDITYDFRPCRVE
;
A
#
# COMPACT_ATOMS: atom_id res chain seq x y z
N MET A 1 8.03 -38.38 -14.73
CA MET A 1 8.94 -37.25 -14.99
C MET A 1 8.09 -36.00 -14.93
N VAL A 2 8.39 -35.06 -14.03
CA VAL A 2 7.62 -33.81 -13.88
C VAL A 2 8.60 -32.67 -14.09
N SER A 3 8.30 -31.79 -15.03
CA SER A 3 9.07 -30.58 -15.36
C SER A 3 8.20 -29.35 -15.11
N LEU A 4 8.74 -28.37 -14.39
CA LEU A 4 8.12 -27.09 -14.13
C LEU A 4 8.89 -26.03 -14.92
N ASP A 5 8.20 -25.33 -15.80
CA ASP A 5 8.73 -24.22 -16.58
C ASP A 5 8.05 -22.94 -16.06
N ILE A 6 8.85 -21.96 -15.65
CA ILE A 6 8.37 -20.68 -15.10
C ILE A 6 8.99 -19.57 -15.95
N ASP A 7 8.14 -18.87 -16.69
CA ASP A 7 8.51 -17.65 -17.40
C ASP A 7 8.19 -16.44 -16.49
N ILE A 8 9.15 -15.55 -16.30
CA ILE A 8 9.04 -14.41 -15.37
C ILE A 8 9.29 -13.12 -16.16
N ASP A 9 8.25 -12.32 -16.32
CA ASP A 9 8.38 -10.91 -16.68
C ASP A 9 8.39 -10.07 -15.39
N VAL A 10 9.55 -9.50 -15.07
CA VAL A 10 9.76 -8.70 -13.86
C VAL A 10 9.13 -7.31 -13.99
N GLY A 11 8.80 -6.86 -15.20
CA GLY A 11 8.24 -5.53 -15.45
C GLY A 11 9.19 -4.37 -15.12
N LYS A 12 8.66 -3.15 -15.15
CA LYS A 12 9.41 -1.92 -14.81
C LYS A 12 9.39 -1.65 -13.31
N LYS A 13 10.47 -1.04 -12.81
CA LYS A 13 10.49 -0.48 -11.45
C LYS A 13 9.66 0.79 -11.41
N PHE A 14 8.82 0.92 -10.39
CA PHE A 14 8.04 2.13 -10.12
C PHE A 14 8.61 2.85 -8.90
N PHE A 15 8.64 4.17 -8.94
CA PHE A 15 9.00 5.01 -7.80
C PHE A 15 7.75 5.56 -7.14
N VAL A 16 7.74 5.62 -5.81
CA VAL A 16 6.61 6.19 -5.08
C VAL A 16 6.57 7.69 -5.34
N SER A 17 5.46 8.18 -5.88
CA SER A 17 5.27 9.60 -6.18
C SER A 17 4.53 10.30 -5.04
N ARG A 18 3.46 9.67 -4.55
CA ARG A 18 2.64 10.19 -3.46
C ARG A 18 2.17 9.09 -2.51
N ILE A 19 1.96 9.48 -1.26
CA ILE A 19 1.33 8.64 -0.23
C ILE A 19 0.18 9.43 0.40
N ASP A 20 -1.01 8.85 0.40
CA ASP A 20 -2.20 9.38 1.09
C ASP A 20 -2.67 8.39 2.16
N ILE A 21 -3.13 8.91 3.29
CA ILE A 21 -3.70 8.10 4.38
C ILE A 21 -5.06 8.69 4.74
N MET A 22 -6.09 7.85 4.74
CA MET A 22 -7.48 8.25 4.97
C MET A 22 -8.08 7.49 6.15
N GLY A 23 -9.03 8.11 6.86
CA GLY A 23 -9.86 7.41 7.85
C GLY A 23 -9.25 7.26 9.25
N LEU A 24 -8.09 7.87 9.52
CA LEU A 24 -7.52 7.97 10.88
C LEU A 24 -7.90 9.30 11.55
N ASP A 25 -7.91 9.31 12.89
CA ASP A 25 -7.92 10.57 13.64
C ASP A 25 -6.55 11.26 13.60
N GLU A 26 -6.46 12.50 14.07
CA GLU A 26 -5.22 13.29 13.98
C GLU A 26 -4.05 12.63 14.73
N ALA A 27 -4.29 12.03 15.90
CA ALA A 27 -3.21 11.44 16.70
C ALA A 27 -2.65 10.19 16.00
N ASP A 28 -3.54 9.32 15.53
CA ASP A 28 -3.18 8.12 14.80
C ASP A 28 -2.57 8.43 13.44
N PHE A 29 -3.06 9.46 12.74
CA PHE A 29 -2.48 9.94 11.48
C PHE A 29 -1.05 10.43 11.67
N GLN A 30 -0.77 11.22 12.71
CA GLN A 30 0.58 11.69 13.00
C GLN A 30 1.54 10.56 13.42
N ASN A 31 1.03 9.50 14.05
CA ASN A 31 1.81 8.32 14.37
C ASN A 31 2.10 7.51 13.09
N ALA A 32 1.08 7.24 12.28
CA ALA A 32 1.19 6.55 11.01
C ALA A 32 2.18 7.23 10.05
N LEU A 33 2.18 8.56 9.96
CA LEU A 33 3.15 9.31 9.16
C LEU A 33 4.61 9.11 9.60
N LYS A 34 4.86 8.94 10.90
CA LYS A 34 6.22 8.70 11.43
C LYS A 34 6.69 7.27 11.16
N ASP A 35 5.76 6.33 11.14
CA ASP A 35 6.01 4.91 10.97
C ASP A 35 6.02 4.46 9.49
N LEU A 36 5.75 5.38 8.55
CA LEU A 36 5.85 5.12 7.12
C LEU A 36 7.21 4.54 6.73
N LEU A 37 7.18 3.31 6.22
CA LEU A 37 8.37 2.55 5.81
C LEU A 37 8.83 2.88 4.38
N VAL A 38 7.99 3.55 3.61
CA VAL A 38 8.25 3.99 2.23
C VAL A 38 7.96 5.48 2.14
N LYS A 39 8.76 6.22 1.38
CA LYS A 39 8.61 7.67 1.18
C LYS A 39 8.51 8.01 -0.31
N PRO A 40 7.91 9.16 -0.66
CA PRO A 40 8.00 9.70 -2.01
C PRO A 40 9.47 9.78 -2.47
N GLY A 41 9.75 9.22 -3.65
CA GLY A 41 11.08 9.07 -4.24
C GLY A 41 11.69 7.67 -4.09
N ASP A 42 11.20 6.85 -3.16
CA ASP A 42 11.69 5.49 -2.97
C ASP A 42 11.21 4.56 -4.08
N VAL A 43 11.93 3.46 -4.31
CA VAL A 43 11.44 2.37 -5.17
C VAL A 43 10.30 1.68 -4.45
N TYR A 44 9.19 1.47 -5.16
CA TYR A 44 8.05 0.75 -4.64
C TYR A 44 8.43 -0.67 -4.18
N ASP A 45 8.06 -1.01 -2.94
CA ASP A 45 8.21 -2.35 -2.37
C ASP A 45 6.92 -2.75 -1.64
N GLN A 46 6.18 -3.69 -2.25
CA GLN A 46 4.96 -4.27 -1.68
C GLN A 46 5.16 -4.78 -0.25
N ARG A 47 6.34 -5.33 0.08
CA ARG A 47 6.59 -5.91 1.41
C ARG A 47 6.58 -4.85 2.49
N LEU A 48 7.09 -3.66 2.18
CA LEU A 48 7.11 -2.53 3.11
C LEU A 48 5.71 -1.94 3.30
N VAL A 49 4.94 -1.88 2.21
CA VAL A 49 3.53 -1.47 2.24
C VAL A 49 2.69 -2.44 3.09
N ASP A 50 2.84 -3.75 2.88
CA ASP A 50 2.14 -4.78 3.66
C ASP A 50 2.56 -4.78 5.14
N LEU A 51 3.84 -4.52 5.41
CA LEU A 51 4.37 -4.47 6.77
C LEU A 51 3.79 -3.27 7.53
N PHE A 52 3.68 -2.12 6.87
CA PHE A 52 3.04 -0.94 7.45
C PHE A 52 1.59 -1.23 7.87
N LEU A 53 0.79 -1.86 6.99
CA LEU A 53 -0.57 -2.28 7.35
C LEU A 53 -0.60 -3.23 8.57
N LYS A 54 0.33 -4.17 8.65
CA LYS A 54 0.42 -5.11 9.77
C LYS A 54 0.74 -4.41 11.09
N VAL A 55 1.61 -3.41 11.07
CA VAL A 55 1.95 -2.62 12.27
C VAL A 55 0.75 -1.81 12.74
N HIS A 56 -0.03 -1.23 11.82
CA HIS A 56 -1.22 -0.44 12.12
C HIS A 56 -2.52 -1.27 12.08
N ALA A 57 -2.44 -2.59 12.21
CA ALA A 57 -3.58 -3.48 12.07
C ALA A 57 -4.70 -3.21 13.08
N SER A 58 -4.36 -2.66 14.26
CA SER A 58 -5.33 -2.26 15.29
C SER A 58 -6.22 -1.08 14.87
N SER A 59 -5.74 -0.24 13.96
CA SER A 59 -6.48 0.91 13.43
C SER A 59 -7.27 0.54 12.17
N LEU A 60 -7.14 -0.71 11.68
CA LEU A 60 -7.88 -1.17 10.53
C LEU A 60 -9.36 -1.41 10.88
N PRO A 61 -10.28 -1.05 9.97
CA PRO A 61 -11.67 -1.40 10.13
C PRO A 61 -11.85 -2.93 10.04
N ILE A 62 -12.44 -3.52 11.09
CA ILE A 62 -12.65 -4.98 11.24
C ILE A 62 -13.39 -5.61 10.05
N THR A 63 -14.15 -4.81 9.30
CA THR A 63 -15.02 -5.26 8.21
C THR A 63 -14.42 -5.09 6.82
N ALA A 64 -13.22 -4.51 6.67
CA ALA A 64 -12.64 -4.29 5.36
C ALA A 64 -11.98 -5.55 4.77
N PRO A 65 -12.25 -5.88 3.50
CA PRO A 65 -11.45 -6.84 2.75
C PRO A 65 -10.00 -6.35 2.69
N PRO A 66 -8.99 -7.24 2.76
CA PRO A 66 -7.58 -6.86 2.67
C PRO A 66 -7.26 -6.02 1.42
N ASP A 67 -7.89 -6.36 0.30
CA ASP A 67 -7.69 -5.72 -1.00
C ASP A 67 -8.29 -4.31 -1.09
N SER A 68 -9.08 -3.91 -0.09
CA SER A 68 -9.73 -2.58 -0.04
C SER A 68 -8.97 -1.58 0.82
N LEU A 69 -7.94 -2.02 1.53
CA LEU A 69 -7.16 -1.19 2.47
C LEU A 69 -6.07 -0.38 1.78
N ILE A 70 -5.67 -0.79 0.57
CA ILE A 70 -4.66 -0.11 -0.23
C ILE A 70 -5.18 0.07 -1.64
N ASP A 71 -5.13 1.31 -2.12
CA ASP A 71 -5.28 1.61 -3.54
C ASP A 71 -3.91 2.00 -4.13
N LEU A 72 -3.56 1.38 -5.25
CA LEU A 72 -2.31 1.61 -5.97
C LEU A 72 -2.62 2.16 -7.35
N GLN A 73 -2.27 3.41 -7.59
CA GLN A 73 -2.43 4.05 -8.89
C GLN A 73 -1.08 4.11 -9.61
N LEU A 74 -0.88 3.24 -10.60
CA LEU A 74 0.34 3.19 -11.39
C LEU A 74 0.29 4.16 -12.57
N ASP A 75 1.36 4.93 -12.76
CA ASP A 75 1.63 5.70 -13.97
C ASP A 75 2.83 5.08 -14.72
N GLU A 76 2.53 4.28 -15.73
CA GLU A 76 3.53 3.60 -16.56
C GLU A 76 4.36 4.53 -17.44
N ARG A 77 3.87 5.75 -17.71
CA ARG A 77 4.54 6.70 -18.60
C ARG A 77 5.76 7.29 -17.94
N VAL A 78 5.61 7.68 -16.67
CA VAL A 78 6.69 8.23 -15.84
C VAL A 78 7.32 7.20 -14.91
N GLY A 79 6.73 6.01 -14.76
CA GLY A 79 7.26 4.95 -13.92
C GLY A 79 7.09 5.25 -12.44
N THR A 80 5.92 5.77 -12.06
CA THR A 80 5.61 6.11 -10.67
C THR A 80 4.36 5.40 -10.17
N VAL A 81 4.22 5.31 -8.86
CA VAL A 81 3.03 4.79 -8.19
C VAL A 81 2.60 5.73 -7.08
N ASP A 82 1.30 6.00 -7.00
CA ASP A 82 0.69 6.68 -5.87
C ASP A 82 0.01 5.62 -4.99
N ILE A 83 0.21 5.73 -3.68
CA ILE A 83 -0.27 4.76 -2.69
C ILE A 83 -1.29 5.45 -1.79
N THR A 84 -2.49 4.88 -1.68
CA THR A 84 -3.50 5.34 -0.71
C THR A 84 -3.77 4.24 0.30
N TYR A 85 -3.58 4.55 1.59
CA TYR A 85 -4.01 3.69 2.69
C TYR A 85 -5.38 4.13 3.19
N ASP A 86 -6.38 3.25 3.10
CA ASP A 86 -7.75 3.54 3.50
C ASP A 86 -8.12 2.81 4.79
N PHE A 87 -8.17 3.56 5.89
CA PHE A 87 -8.61 3.08 7.19
C PHE A 87 -10.10 3.39 7.46
N ARG A 88 -10.84 3.92 6.47
CA ARG A 88 -12.27 4.23 6.65
C ARG A 88 -13.07 2.94 6.80
N PRO A 89 -14.04 2.87 7.72
CA PRO A 89 -14.90 1.70 7.84
C PRO A 89 -15.69 1.46 6.55
N CYS A 90 -15.76 0.20 6.12
CA CYS A 90 -16.61 -0.19 4.99
C CYS A 90 -18.05 0.25 5.24
N ARG A 91 -18.57 1.09 4.34
CA ARG A 91 -19.99 1.39 4.29
C ARG A 91 -20.69 0.21 3.62
N VAL A 92 -21.38 -0.59 4.41
CA VAL A 92 -22.35 -1.55 3.87
C VAL A 92 -23.59 -0.72 3.53
N GLU A 93 -23.81 -0.47 2.24
CA GLU A 93 -25.11 0.03 1.74
C GLU A 93 -26.15 -1.09 1.70
#